data_AF-A0A523IFE3-F1
#
_entry.id   AF-A0A523IFE3-F1
#
_cell.length_a   1.000
_cell.length_b   1.000
_cell.length_c   1.000
_cell.angle_alpha   90.00
_cell.angle_beta   90.00
_cell.angle_gamma   90.00
#
_symmetry.space_group_name_H-M   'P 1'
#
loop_
_entity.id
_entity.type
_entity.pdbx_description
1 polymer ?
#
loop_
_entity_poly.entity_id
_entity_poly.type
_entity_poly.pdbx_seq_one_letter_code
_entity_poly.pdbx_strand_id
1 'polypeptide(L)'
;MNVLTKLSPNAHWFLRAAIASVFIYHGLDKFPKLEGMAAMMNLPVTVLLLVALAETAGGALLLIGGFSKDWLTRLGALLIVPVLLGAIFMVHWGQWRFVASETHPMGGMEFQVTLLFIALFLFVKGNNVSSSDAAPA
;
A
#
# COMPACT_ATOMS: atom_id res chain seq x y z
N MET A 1 12.68 -17.28 23.38
CA MET A 1 13.15 -16.12 22.58
C MET A 1 13.92 -16.52 21.32
N ASN A 2 14.72 -17.60 21.31
CA ASN A 2 15.51 -18.02 20.13
C ASN A 2 14.73 -18.26 18.82
N VAL A 3 13.47 -18.72 18.90
CA VAL A 3 12.64 -18.95 17.68
C VAL A 3 12.26 -17.63 17.02
N LEU A 4 11.85 -16.62 17.79
CA LEU A 4 11.44 -15.32 17.24
C LEU A 4 12.61 -14.59 16.59
N THR A 5 13.80 -14.65 17.19
CA THR A 5 15.03 -14.08 16.59
C THR A 5 15.38 -14.74 15.26
N LYS A 6 15.21 -16.08 15.14
CA LYS A 6 15.43 -16.81 13.88
C LYS A 6 14.42 -16.42 12.79
N LEU A 7 13.22 -15.99 13.16
CA LEU A 7 12.19 -15.54 12.21
C LEU A 7 12.35 -14.09 11.77
N SER A 8 13.09 -13.27 12.54
CA SER A 8 13.26 -11.83 12.31
C SER A 8 13.65 -11.46 10.86
N PRO A 9 14.58 -12.15 10.18
CA PRO A 9 14.94 -11.81 8.80
C PRO A 9 13.75 -11.89 7.81
N ASN A 10 12.69 -12.63 8.16
CA ASN A 10 11.52 -12.83 7.33
C ASN A 10 10.31 -11.98 7.76
N ALA A 11 10.41 -11.22 8.87
CA ALA A 11 9.27 -10.48 9.43
C ALA A 11 8.70 -9.41 8.48
N HIS A 12 9.51 -8.92 7.54
CA HIS A 12 9.07 -7.99 6.50
C HIS A 12 7.94 -8.55 5.61
N TRP A 13 7.77 -9.87 5.55
CA TRP A 13 6.68 -10.48 4.80
C TRP A 13 5.30 -10.14 5.36
N PHE A 14 5.19 -9.86 6.67
CA PHE A 14 3.93 -9.39 7.25
C PHE A 14 3.52 -8.05 6.65
N LEU A 15 4.47 -7.11 6.53
CA LEU A 15 4.23 -5.79 5.95
C LEU A 15 3.96 -5.88 4.44
N ARG A 16 4.76 -6.67 3.72
CA ARG A 16 4.57 -6.89 2.28
C ARG A 16 3.21 -7.54 1.98
N ALA A 17 2.83 -8.58 2.71
CA ALA A 17 1.54 -9.25 2.54
C ALA A 17 0.37 -8.32 2.87
N ALA A 18 0.46 -7.57 3.97
CA ALA A 18 -0.57 -6.62 4.37
C ALA A 18 -0.84 -5.58 3.26
N ILE A 19 0.20 -4.91 2.78
CA ILE A 19 0.03 -3.85 1.77
C ILE A 19 -0.26 -4.42 0.37
N ALA A 20 0.42 -5.50 -0.04
CA ALA A 20 0.21 -6.07 -1.37
C ALA A 20 -1.18 -6.69 -1.52
N SER A 21 -1.71 -7.37 -0.50
CA SER A 21 -3.06 -7.93 -0.57
C SER A 21 -4.12 -6.84 -0.80
N VAL A 22 -4.02 -5.72 -0.07
CA VAL A 22 -4.93 -4.58 -0.22
C VAL A 22 -4.85 -3.98 -1.62
N PHE A 23 -3.64 -3.64 -2.09
CA PHE A 23 -3.47 -2.92 -3.35
C PHE A 23 -3.65 -3.79 -4.59
N ILE A 24 -3.30 -5.07 -4.54
CA ILE A 24 -3.62 -6.00 -5.64
C ILE A 24 -5.14 -6.17 -5.73
N TYR A 25 -5.83 -6.37 -4.61
CA TYR A 25 -7.29 -6.52 -4.61
C TYR A 25 -7.98 -5.25 -5.14
N HIS A 26 -7.68 -4.09 -4.58
CA HIS A 26 -8.32 -2.83 -4.98
C HIS A 26 -7.93 -2.38 -6.40
N GLY A 27 -6.71 -2.67 -6.84
CA GLY A 27 -6.27 -2.37 -8.20
C GLY A 27 -7.01 -3.23 -9.22
N LEU A 28 -7.12 -4.54 -8.96
CA LEU A 28 -7.83 -5.47 -9.83
C LEU A 28 -9.34 -5.21 -9.87
N ASP A 29 -9.95 -4.86 -8.74
CA ASP A 29 -11.39 -4.57 -8.65
C ASP A 29 -11.80 -3.30 -9.44
N LYS A 30 -10.86 -2.38 -9.71
CA LYS A 30 -11.11 -1.16 -10.49
C LYS A 30 -11.26 -1.41 -11.99
N PHE A 31 -10.53 -2.36 -12.58
CA PHE A 31 -10.55 -2.59 -14.05
C PHE A 31 -11.96 -2.82 -14.62
N PRO A 32 -12.81 -3.71 -14.05
CA PRO A 32 -14.16 -3.91 -14.58
C PRO A 32 -15.11 -2.73 -14.32
N LYS A 33 -14.71 -1.74 -13.50
CA LYS A 33 -15.57 -0.63 -13.02
C LYS A 33 -15.03 0.75 -13.38
N LEU A 34 -14.06 0.85 -14.30
CA LEU A 34 -13.32 2.08 -14.57
C LEU A 34 -14.24 3.27 -14.88
N GLU A 35 -15.18 3.12 -15.81
CA GLU A 35 -16.07 4.23 -16.20
C GLU A 35 -16.96 4.69 -15.04
N GLY A 36 -17.61 3.74 -14.34
CA GLY A 36 -18.53 4.04 -13.25
C GLY A 36 -17.83 4.67 -12.03
N MET A 37 -16.67 4.15 -11.65
CA MET A 37 -15.88 4.71 -10.55
C MET A 37 -15.28 6.07 -10.91
N ALA A 38 -14.83 6.26 -12.15
CA ALA A 38 -14.31 7.55 -12.61
C ALA A 38 -15.41 8.62 -12.58
N ALA A 39 -16.62 8.28 -13.04
CA ALA A 39 -17.79 9.16 -12.95
C ALA A 39 -18.17 9.47 -11.50
N MET A 40 -18.23 8.45 -10.62
CA MET A 40 -18.53 8.64 -9.19
C MET A 40 -17.53 9.58 -8.50
N MET A 41 -16.25 9.48 -8.85
CA MET A 41 -15.18 10.31 -8.27
C MET A 41 -14.96 11.64 -9.00
N ASN A 42 -15.74 11.92 -10.06
CA ASN A 42 -15.55 13.08 -10.94
C ASN A 42 -14.10 13.19 -11.48
N LEU A 43 -13.53 12.05 -11.89
CA LEU A 43 -12.18 11.92 -12.42
C LEU A 43 -12.20 11.50 -13.90
N PRO A 44 -11.18 11.86 -14.70
CA PRO A 44 -10.99 11.26 -16.01
C PRO A 44 -10.74 9.75 -15.89
N VAL A 45 -11.31 8.96 -16.80
CA VAL A 45 -11.09 7.49 -16.85
C VAL A 45 -9.60 7.14 -16.92
N THR A 46 -8.80 7.96 -17.63
CA THR A 46 -7.34 7.79 -17.69
C THR A 46 -6.68 7.91 -16.32
N VAL A 47 -7.11 8.83 -15.46
CA VAL A 47 -6.56 8.97 -14.10
C VAL A 47 -6.89 7.72 -13.29
N LEU A 48 -8.13 7.24 -13.34
CA LEU A 48 -8.51 6.05 -12.60
C LEU A 48 -7.79 4.79 -13.13
N LEU A 49 -7.57 4.68 -14.44
CA LEU A 49 -6.77 3.61 -15.03
C LEU A 49 -5.32 3.64 -14.51
N LEU A 50 -4.71 4.83 -14.42
CA LEU A 50 -3.37 4.99 -13.84
C LEU A 50 -3.34 4.58 -12.37
N VAL A 51 -4.38 4.91 -11.59
CA VAL A 51 -4.52 4.44 -10.21
C VAL A 51 -4.60 2.91 -10.17
N ALA A 52 -5.49 2.28 -10.96
CA ALA A 52 -5.64 0.82 -10.99
C ALA A 52 -4.34 0.09 -11.35
N LEU A 53 -3.59 0.64 -12.31
CA LEU A 53 -2.27 0.14 -12.70
C LEU A 53 -1.25 0.32 -11.58
N ALA A 54 -1.19 1.51 -10.96
CA ALA A 54 -0.26 1.80 -9.88
C ALA A 54 -0.48 0.92 -8.65
N GLU A 55 -1.75 0.69 -8.28
CA GLU A 55 -2.11 -0.21 -7.17
C GLU A 55 -1.73 -1.66 -7.47
N THR A 56 -2.15 -2.19 -8.64
CA THR A 56 -1.89 -3.58 -9.03
C THR A 56 -0.40 -3.85 -9.20
N ALA A 57 0.29 -3.01 -9.99
CA ALA A 57 1.71 -3.15 -10.24
C ALA A 57 2.53 -2.86 -8.98
N GLY A 58 2.15 -1.85 -8.19
CA GLY A 58 2.80 -1.52 -6.92
C GLY A 58 2.78 -2.69 -5.94
N GLY A 59 1.60 -3.29 -5.73
CA GLY A 59 1.46 -4.47 -4.88
C GLY A 59 2.24 -5.68 -5.40
N ALA A 60 2.18 -5.96 -6.71
CA ALA A 60 2.95 -7.05 -7.32
C ALA A 60 4.47 -6.85 -7.18
N LEU A 61 4.96 -5.64 -7.43
CA LEU A 61 6.37 -5.28 -7.28
C LEU A 61 6.86 -5.41 -5.83
N LEU A 62 6.01 -5.14 -4.84
CA LEU A 62 6.36 -5.37 -3.43
C LEU A 62 6.53 -6.85 -3.09
N LEU A 63 5.80 -7.75 -3.74
CA LEU A 63 6.01 -9.20 -3.58
C LEU A 63 7.27 -9.66 -4.32
N ILE A 64 7.39 -9.31 -5.60
CA ILE A 64 8.52 -9.70 -6.46
C ILE A 64 9.84 -9.14 -5.90
N GLY A 65 9.84 -7.87 -5.50
CA GLY A 65 11.00 -7.20 -4.93
C GLY A 65 11.52 -7.84 -3.64
N GLY A 66 10.64 -8.48 -2.86
CA GLY A 66 11.02 -9.23 -1.66
C GLY A 66 11.90 -10.45 -1.95
N PHE A 67 11.82 -11.01 -3.15
CA PHE A 67 12.65 -12.12 -3.62
C PHE A 67 13.74 -11.68 -4.62
N SER A 68 13.81 -10.39 -4.94
CA SER A 68 14.58 -9.90 -6.08
C SER A 68 15.35 -8.61 -5.74
N LYS A 69 15.43 -7.67 -6.70
CA LYS A 69 16.23 -6.45 -6.60
C LYS A 69 15.56 -5.41 -5.71
N ASP A 70 16.36 -4.72 -4.90
CA ASP A 70 15.94 -3.65 -3.98
C ASP A 70 15.08 -2.56 -4.65
N TRP A 71 15.47 -2.13 -5.85
CA TRP A 71 14.75 -1.08 -6.56
C TRP A 71 13.30 -1.45 -6.91
N LEU A 72 12.97 -2.74 -7.05
CA LEU A 72 11.59 -3.20 -7.28
C LEU A 72 10.72 -2.94 -6.05
N THR A 73 11.25 -3.21 -4.85
CA THR A 73 10.56 -2.89 -3.59
C THR A 73 10.32 -1.38 -3.47
N ARG A 74 11.34 -0.57 -3.78
CA ARG A 74 11.21 0.90 -3.71
C ARG A 74 10.23 1.43 -4.73
N LEU A 75 10.30 0.96 -5.97
CA LEU A 75 9.36 1.35 -7.02
C LEU A 75 7.92 0.94 -6.66
N GLY A 76 7.72 -0.29 -6.19
CA GLY A 76 6.40 -0.78 -5.79
C GLY A 76 5.77 0.08 -4.68
N ALA A 77 6.56 0.40 -3.66
CA ALA A 77 6.13 1.31 -2.59
C ALA A 77 5.84 2.72 -3.12
N LEU A 78 6.71 3.26 -3.99
CA LEU A 78 6.57 4.61 -4.53
C LEU A 78 5.34 4.76 -5.42
N LEU A 79 4.91 3.72 -6.14
CA LEU A 79 3.67 3.74 -6.91
C LEU A 79 2.42 3.85 -6.02
N ILE A 80 2.45 3.24 -4.83
CA ILE A 80 1.32 3.20 -3.89
C ILE A 80 1.18 4.53 -3.12
N VAL A 81 2.28 5.19 -2.76
CA VAL A 81 2.28 6.44 -1.99
C VAL A 81 1.35 7.54 -2.57
N PRO A 82 1.46 7.95 -3.85
CA PRO A 82 0.59 8.99 -4.40
C PRO A 82 -0.88 8.56 -4.47
N VAL A 83 -1.15 7.25 -4.66
CA VAL A 83 -2.52 6.73 -4.63
C VAL A 83 -3.14 6.90 -3.24
N LEU A 84 -2.40 6.54 -2.18
CA LEU A 84 -2.84 6.72 -0.80
C LEU A 84 -3.06 8.19 -0.45
N LEU A 85 -2.14 9.06 -0.85
CA LEU A 85 -2.30 10.51 -0.65
C LEU A 85 -3.56 11.02 -1.36
N GLY A 86 -3.77 10.63 -2.62
CA GLY A 86 -4.99 10.97 -3.36
C GLY A 86 -6.26 10.51 -2.64
N ALA A 87 -6.32 9.24 -2.23
CA ALA A 87 -7.46 8.70 -1.50
C ALA A 87 -7.71 9.43 -0.16
N ILE A 88 -6.65 9.72 0.60
CA ILE A 88 -6.74 10.46 1.85
C ILE A 88 -7.40 11.82 1.62
N PHE A 89 -6.86 12.63 0.71
CA PHE A 89 -7.34 14.00 0.50
C PHE A 89 -8.69 14.07 -0.21
N MET A 90 -9.04 13.07 -1.03
CA MET A 90 -10.29 13.10 -1.80
C MET A 90 -11.48 12.53 -1.04
N VAL A 91 -11.31 11.41 -0.31
CA VAL A 91 -12.47 10.63 0.17
C VAL A 91 -12.39 10.18 1.64
N HIS A 92 -11.28 10.40 2.34
CA HIS A 92 -11.10 9.95 3.73
C HIS A 92 -10.70 11.06 4.72
N TRP A 93 -10.47 12.29 4.23
CA TRP A 93 -9.94 13.39 5.02
C TRP A 93 -10.89 13.84 6.13
N GLY A 94 -10.35 14.23 7.29
CA GLY A 94 -11.12 14.91 8.33
C GLY A 94 -11.72 14.01 9.40
N GLN A 95 -11.55 12.69 9.29
CA GLN A 95 -11.99 11.74 10.31
C GLN A 95 -10.96 10.64 10.56
N TRP A 96 -10.45 10.52 11.79
CA TRP A 96 -9.61 9.41 12.22
C TRP A 96 -10.46 8.24 12.73
N ARG A 97 -11.06 7.48 11.80
CA ARG A 97 -11.88 6.29 12.11
C ARG A 97 -11.99 5.41 10.88
N PHE A 98 -11.72 4.11 11.02
CA PHE A 98 -11.85 3.14 9.93
C PHE A 98 -13.26 3.06 9.33
N VAL A 99 -14.28 2.89 10.17
CA VAL A 99 -15.65 2.60 9.72
C VAL A 99 -16.33 3.83 9.12
N ALA A 100 -17.14 3.62 8.08
CA ALA A 100 -18.00 4.63 7.48
C ALA A 100 -18.88 5.36 8.50
N SER A 101 -19.19 6.61 8.18
CA SER A 101 -20.08 7.50 8.94
C SER A 101 -20.93 8.31 7.97
N GLU A 102 -21.94 9.02 8.47
CA GLU A 102 -22.80 9.90 7.66
C GLU A 102 -21.99 10.94 6.88
N THR A 103 -20.90 11.44 7.47
CA THR A 103 -20.03 12.44 6.85
C THR A 103 -18.92 11.82 5.99
N HIS A 104 -18.60 10.54 6.18
CA HIS A 104 -17.52 9.83 5.49
C HIS A 104 -18.02 8.45 5.03
N PRO A 105 -18.78 8.36 3.93
CA PRO A 105 -19.35 7.11 3.46
C PRO A 105 -18.29 6.06 3.06
N MET A 106 -17.07 6.51 2.75
CA MET A 106 -15.93 5.63 2.44
C MET A 106 -15.09 5.27 3.68
N GLY A 107 -15.49 5.70 4.88
CA GLY A 107 -14.63 5.60 6.07
C GLY A 107 -13.60 6.73 6.15
N GLY A 108 -12.93 6.83 7.29
CA GLY A 108 -11.91 7.85 7.55
C GLY A 108 -10.48 7.40 7.22
N MET A 109 -9.52 8.26 7.53
CA MET A 109 -8.13 8.15 7.08
C MET A 109 -7.26 7.14 7.85
N GLU A 110 -7.75 6.55 8.94
CA GLU A 110 -6.97 5.65 9.83
C GLU A 110 -6.27 4.51 9.06
N PHE A 111 -7.00 3.80 8.20
CA PHE A 111 -6.44 2.70 7.40
C PHE A 111 -5.44 3.20 6.38
N GLN A 112 -5.79 4.27 5.67
CA GLN A 112 -4.97 4.81 4.59
C GLN A 112 -3.64 5.35 5.12
N VAL A 113 -3.66 6.02 6.28
CA VAL A 113 -2.45 6.50 6.94
C VAL A 113 -1.59 5.34 7.43
N THR A 114 -2.20 4.27 7.96
CA THR A 114 -1.47 3.05 8.34
C THR A 114 -0.74 2.44 7.14
N LEU A 115 -1.45 2.24 6.03
CA LEU A 115 -0.85 1.71 4.80
C LEU A 115 0.21 2.65 4.21
N LEU A 116 0.02 3.97 4.33
CA LEU A 116 0.97 4.97 3.87
C LEU A 116 2.29 4.84 4.61
N PHE A 117 2.25 4.68 5.94
CA PHE A 117 3.47 4.46 6.70
C PHE A 117 4.14 3.12 6.39
N ILE A 118 3.39 2.06 6.10
CA ILE A 118 3.97 0.79 5.63
C ILE A 118 4.66 0.99 4.27
N ALA A 119 4.02 1.70 3.33
CA ALA A 119 4.60 2.00 2.03
C ALA A 119 5.89 2.83 2.18
N LEU A 120 5.85 3.91 2.96
CA LEU A 120 7.01 4.77 3.22
C LEU A 120 8.14 3.99 3.89
N PHE A 121 7.84 3.12 4.85
CA PHE A 121 8.82 2.26 5.48
C PHE A 121 9.52 1.34 4.45
N LEU A 122 8.76 0.64 3.60
CA LEU A 122 9.32 -0.21 2.55
C LEU A 122 10.06 0.59 1.48
N PHE A 123 9.61 1.81 1.17
CA PHE A 123 10.29 2.72 0.26
C PHE A 123 11.66 3.15 0.79
N VAL A 124 11.75 3.52 2.07
CA VAL A 124 12.99 3.98 2.71
C VAL A 124 13.94 2.82 2.96
N LYS A 125 13.48 1.74 3.58
CA LYS A 125 14.33 0.57 3.91
C LYS A 125 14.67 -0.28 2.69
N GLY A 126 13.79 -0.36 1.70
CA GLY A 126 13.97 -1.30 0.58
C GLY A 126 14.11 -2.74 1.07
N ASN A 127 15.06 -3.49 0.51
CA ASN A 127 15.36 -4.86 0.90
C ASN A 127 16.27 -4.96 2.14
N ASN A 128 16.82 -3.86 2.66
CA ASN A 128 17.48 -3.85 3.98
C ASN A 128 16.50 -4.08 5.13
N VAL A 129 15.22 -4.30 4.83
CA VAL A 129 14.21 -4.77 5.77
C VAL A 129 14.38 -6.25 6.15
N SER A 130 15.17 -7.02 5.38
CA SER A 130 15.48 -8.42 5.67
C SER A 130 16.71 -8.62 6.56
N SER A 131 17.44 -7.54 6.90
CA SER A 131 18.53 -7.65 7.86
C SER A 131 17.98 -7.91 9.25
N SER A 132 18.46 -8.98 9.89
CA SER A 132 18.45 -9.03 11.35
C SER A 132 19.53 -8.08 11.82
N ASP A 133 19.19 -6.82 12.08
CA ASP A 133 20.12 -5.94 12.77
C ASP A 133 20.54 -6.66 14.05
N ALA A 134 21.84 -6.91 14.20
CA ALA A 134 22.36 -7.59 15.38
C ALA A 134 21.87 -6.80 16.60
N ALA A 135 21.26 -7.49 17.57
CA ALA A 135 20.93 -6.86 18.84
C ALA A 135 22.20 -6.15 19.33
N PRO A 136 22.12 -4.86 19.73
CA PRO A 136 23.28 -4.19 20.30
C PRO A 136 23.81 -5.06 21.45
N ALA A 137 25.09 -5.38 21.38
CA ALA A 137 25.81 -6.16 22.39
C ALA A 137 25.87 -5.40 23.73
#